data_AF-A0A077Z5B0-F1
#
_entry.id   AF-A0A077Z5B0-F1
#
_cell.length_a   1.000
_cell.length_b   1.000
_cell.length_c   1.000
_cell.angle_alpha   90.00
_cell.angle_beta   90.00
_cell.angle_gamma   90.00
#
_symmetry.space_group_name_H-M   'P 1'
#
loop_
_entity.id
_entity.type
_entity.pdbx_description
1 polymer ?
#
loop_
_entity_poly.entity_id
_entity_poly.type
_entity_poly.pdbx_seq_one_letter_code
_entity_poly.pdbx_strand_id
1 'polypeptide(L)'
;MKVLKEEKREIEKEIKSNEVIGNDLLSFVENSQANAAVKQKLRTYVQDVERITKLFLKLSAQLKRIVRQLNRTADEQLVDVQSLKDRRAQLMSQLEDAKELKDGIYVRGAQLAKLLPQIFGADQMIDYQYFVQMKSKLLVEAQEIDDKIAHGEEQKEFLEHS
;
A
#
# COMPACT_ATOMS: atom_id res chain seq x y z
N MET A 1 -4.76 -20.51 11.07
CA MET A 1 -4.89 -20.32 9.60
C MET A 1 -6.30 -20.02 9.11
N LYS A 2 -7.36 -20.79 9.45
CA LYS A 2 -8.73 -20.51 8.95
C LYS A 2 -9.21 -19.08 9.24
N VAL A 3 -9.00 -18.58 10.46
CA VAL A 3 -9.40 -17.22 10.89
C VAL A 3 -8.72 -16.14 10.05
N LEU A 4 -7.40 -16.18 9.91
CA LEU A 4 -6.64 -15.20 9.10
C LEU A 4 -7.06 -15.20 7.62
N LYS A 5 -7.37 -16.37 7.07
CA LYS A 5 -7.86 -16.47 5.68
C LYS A 5 -9.24 -15.84 5.51
N GLU A 6 -10.11 -15.93 6.51
CA GLU A 6 -11.41 -15.26 6.48
C GLU A 6 -11.26 -13.74 6.67
N GLU A 7 -10.41 -13.30 7.60
CA GLU A 7 -10.09 -11.88 7.79
C GLU A 7 -9.54 -11.24 6.52
N LYS A 8 -8.62 -11.93 5.83
CA LYS A 8 -8.13 -11.51 4.51
C LYS A 8 -9.26 -11.35 3.50
N ARG A 9 -10.20 -12.30 3.47
CA ARG A 9 -11.34 -12.26 2.55
C ARG A 9 -12.26 -11.07 2.82
N GLU A 10 -12.50 -10.71 4.07
CA GLU A 10 -13.28 -9.53 4.43
C GLU A 10 -12.56 -8.24 4.01
N ILE A 11 -11.26 -8.12 4.28
CA ILE A 11 -10.47 -6.97 3.82
C ILE A 11 -10.48 -6.86 2.28
N GLU A 12 -10.38 -7.97 1.55
CA GLU A 12 -10.48 -7.98 0.09
C GLU A 12 -11.84 -7.50 -0.42
N LYS A 13 -12.94 -7.79 0.30
CA LYS A 13 -14.26 -7.24 -0.03
C LYS A 13 -14.32 -5.75 0.24
N GLU A 14 -13.76 -5.28 1.35
CA GLU A 14 -13.68 -3.85 1.66
C GLU A 14 -12.84 -3.09 0.62
N ILE A 15 -11.72 -3.65 0.17
CA ILE A 15 -10.90 -3.09 -0.92
C ILE A 15 -11.75 -2.92 -2.18
N LYS A 16 -12.47 -3.96 -2.60
CA LYS A 16 -13.34 -3.92 -3.78
C LYS A 16 -14.47 -2.90 -3.63
N SER A 17 -15.09 -2.82 -2.46
CA SER A 17 -16.12 -1.82 -2.17
C SER A 17 -15.56 -0.39 -2.29
N ASN A 18 -14.37 -0.17 -1.72
CA ASN A 18 -13.68 1.12 -1.81
C ASN A 18 -13.26 1.46 -3.25
N GLU A 19 -12.88 0.48 -4.06
CA GLU A 19 -12.61 0.66 -5.49
C GLU A 19 -13.86 1.11 -6.26
N VAL A 20 -15.03 0.57 -5.94
CA VAL A 20 -16.31 1.01 -6.53
C VAL A 20 -16.56 2.49 -6.24
N ILE A 21 -16.46 2.90 -4.97
CA ILE A 21 -16.61 4.32 -4.58
C ILE A 21 -15.64 5.21 -5.36
N GLY A 22 -14.37 4.79 -5.46
CA GLY A 22 -13.36 5.51 -6.22
C GLY A 22 -13.69 5.65 -7.71
N ASN A 23 -14.19 4.58 -8.33
CA ASN A 23 -14.59 4.58 -9.73
C ASN A 23 -15.82 5.45 -9.99
N ASP A 24 -16.79 5.46 -9.07
CA ASP A 24 -17.98 6.31 -9.16
C ASP A 24 -17.61 7.79 -9.05
N LEU A 25 -16.74 8.15 -8.10
CA LEU A 25 -16.21 9.51 -7.98
C LEU A 25 -15.43 9.95 -9.22
N LEU A 26 -14.56 9.08 -9.75
CA LEU A 26 -13.84 9.37 -11.00
C LEU A 26 -14.81 9.58 -12.16
N SER A 27 -15.82 8.70 -12.30
CA SER A 27 -16.85 8.80 -13.35
C SER A 27 -17.66 10.10 -13.21
N PHE A 28 -17.99 10.51 -11.98
CA PHE A 28 -18.64 11.79 -11.73
C PHE A 28 -17.77 12.95 -12.22
N VAL A 29 -16.47 12.95 -11.88
CA VAL A 29 -15.54 14.00 -12.33
C VAL A 29 -15.37 14.00 -13.83
N GLU A 30 -15.29 12.84 -14.49
CA GLU A 30 -15.22 12.76 -15.95
C GLU A 30 -16.44 13.38 -16.64
N ASN A 31 -17.64 13.22 -16.06
CA ASN A 31 -18.88 13.79 -16.59
C ASN A 31 -19.16 15.24 -16.16
N SER A 32 -18.36 15.78 -15.24
CA SER A 32 -18.49 17.16 -14.77
C SER A 32 -17.97 18.19 -15.78
N GLN A 33 -18.32 19.46 -15.54
CA GLN A 33 -17.82 20.64 -16.29
C GLN A 33 -16.39 21.05 -15.88
N ALA A 34 -15.71 20.28 -15.03
CA ALA A 34 -14.34 20.57 -14.62
C ALA A 34 -13.39 20.62 -15.83
N ASN A 35 -12.34 21.44 -15.74
CA ASN A 35 -11.33 21.47 -16.79
C ASN A 35 -10.54 20.15 -16.86
N ALA A 36 -9.99 19.83 -18.04
CA ALA A 36 -9.25 18.58 -18.28
C ALA A 36 -8.05 18.39 -17.34
N ALA A 37 -7.40 19.49 -16.92
CA ALA A 37 -6.26 19.44 -16.01
C ALA A 37 -6.66 18.93 -14.61
N VAL A 38 -7.83 19.32 -14.09
CA VAL A 38 -8.32 18.84 -12.79
C VAL A 38 -8.73 17.37 -12.87
N LYS A 39 -9.42 16.96 -13.94
CA LYS A 39 -9.77 15.55 -14.19
C LYS A 39 -8.52 14.67 -14.19
N GLN A 40 -7.50 15.09 -14.93
CA GLN A 40 -6.22 14.38 -14.99
C GLN A 40 -5.50 14.34 -13.64
N LYS A 41 -5.49 15.44 -12.88
CA LYS A 41 -4.87 15.49 -11.54
C LYS A 41 -5.51 14.49 -10.59
N LEU A 42 -6.85 14.38 -10.56
CA LEU A 42 -7.54 13.41 -9.71
C LEU A 42 -7.22 11.97 -10.12
N ARG A 43 -7.31 11.66 -11.41
CA ARG A 43 -6.99 10.31 -11.93
C ARG A 43 -5.57 9.88 -11.56
N THR A 44 -4.59 10.74 -11.79
CA THR A 44 -3.18 10.46 -11.47
C THR A 44 -2.98 10.34 -9.96
N TYR A 45 -3.57 11.24 -9.15
CA TYR A 45 -3.48 11.16 -7.69
C TYR A 45 -3.97 9.82 -7.14
N VAL A 46 -5.14 9.35 -7.59
CA VAL A 46 -5.73 8.09 -7.14
C VAL A 46 -4.86 6.87 -7.48
N GLN A 47 -4.24 6.87 -8.67
CA GLN A 47 -3.31 5.82 -9.08
C GLN A 47 -2.01 5.87 -8.29
N ASP A 48 -1.48 7.07 -8.05
CA ASP A 48 -0.22 7.27 -7.36
C ASP A 48 -0.30 6.83 -5.89
N VAL A 49 -1.40 7.15 -5.19
CA VAL A 49 -1.66 6.68 -3.80
C VAL A 49 -1.58 5.15 -3.70
N GLU A 50 -2.15 4.44 -4.67
CA GLU A 50 -2.12 2.98 -4.69
C GLU A 50 -0.73 2.43 -4.98
N ARG A 51 -0.09 2.96 -6.03
CA ARG A 51 1.25 2.53 -6.47
C ARG A 51 2.28 2.74 -5.37
N ILE A 52 2.28 3.91 -4.73
CA ILE A 52 3.25 4.22 -3.69
C ILE A 52 3.03 3.34 -2.45
N THR A 53 1.77 3.08 -2.07
CA THR A 53 1.44 2.23 -0.93
C THR A 53 1.90 0.79 -1.20
N LYS A 54 1.58 0.23 -2.38
CA LYS A 54 2.03 -1.12 -2.78
C LYS A 54 3.56 -1.23 -2.84
N LEU A 55 4.24 -0.22 -3.36
CA LEU A 55 5.69 -0.17 -3.41
C LEU A 55 6.30 -0.16 -2.00
N PHE A 56 5.82 0.73 -1.13
CA PHE A 56 6.30 0.85 0.24
C PHE A 56 6.11 -0.46 1.02
N LEU A 57 4.94 -1.08 0.91
CA LEU A 57 4.63 -2.37 1.54
C LEU A 57 5.54 -3.50 1.04
N LYS A 58 5.74 -3.60 -0.29
CA LYS A 58 6.67 -4.57 -0.89
C LYS A 58 8.09 -4.40 -0.38
N LEU A 59 8.61 -3.17 -0.35
CA LEU A 59 9.95 -2.88 0.14
C LEU A 59 10.10 -3.22 1.63
N SER A 60 9.10 -2.87 2.44
CA SER A 60 9.06 -3.20 3.87
C SER A 60 9.05 -4.71 4.12
N ALA A 61 8.24 -5.46 3.37
CA ALA A 61 8.20 -6.92 3.42
C ALA A 61 9.55 -7.56 3.02
N GLN A 62 10.17 -7.05 1.95
CA GLN A 62 11.50 -7.50 1.52
C GLN A 62 12.57 -7.21 2.57
N LEU A 63 12.56 -6.02 3.17
CA LEU A 63 13.50 -5.66 4.23
C LEU A 63 13.34 -6.58 5.44
N LYS A 64 12.11 -6.84 5.88
CA LYS A 64 11.81 -7.79 6.96
C LYS A 64 12.37 -9.19 6.67
N ARG A 65 12.26 -9.68 5.44
CA ARG A 65 12.83 -10.99 5.02
C ARG A 65 14.36 -11.00 5.08
N ILE A 66 15.02 -9.98 4.54
CA ILE A 66 16.49 -9.87 4.56
C ILE A 66 17.01 -9.79 6.00
N VAL A 67 16.33 -9.04 6.87
CA VAL A 67 16.70 -8.97 8.30
C VAL A 67 16.55 -10.34 8.97
N ARG A 68 15.49 -11.09 8.68
CA ARG A 68 15.34 -12.46 9.20
C ARG A 68 16.45 -13.39 8.71
N GLN A 69 16.84 -13.30 7.43
CA GLN A 69 17.94 -14.10 6.88
C GLN A 69 19.28 -13.75 7.54
N LEU A 70 19.60 -12.46 7.68
CA LEU A 70 20.81 -12.01 8.37
C LEU A 70 20.90 -12.51 9.81
N ASN A 71 19.78 -12.63 10.52
CA ASN A 71 19.74 -13.17 11.88
C ASN A 71 19.94 -14.70 11.95
N ARG A 72 19.72 -15.43 10.84
CA ARG A 72 19.93 -16.89 10.75
C ARG A 72 21.35 -17.24 10.30
N THR A 73 21.96 -16.44 9.43
CA THR A 73 23.28 -16.72 8.82
C THR A 73 24.47 -16.34 9.72
N ALA A 74 24.31 -16.37 11.05
CA ALA A 74 25.29 -15.80 11.97
C ALA A 74 26.69 -16.47 11.94
N ASP A 75 26.85 -17.70 11.43
CA ASP A 75 28.12 -18.45 11.57
C ASP A 75 28.66 -19.19 10.33
N GLU A 76 27.92 -19.38 9.23
CA GLU A 76 28.32 -20.40 8.25
C GLU A 76 28.82 -19.90 6.88
N GLN A 77 28.47 -18.69 6.42
CA GLN A 77 28.81 -18.23 5.04
C GLN A 77 29.06 -16.71 4.91
N LEU A 78 30.31 -16.27 5.10
CA LEU A 78 30.71 -14.84 5.04
C LEU A 78 30.29 -14.10 3.76
N VAL A 79 30.37 -14.74 2.60
CA VAL A 79 30.04 -14.12 1.30
C VAL A 79 28.55 -13.81 1.19
N ASP A 80 27.69 -14.72 1.66
CA ASP A 80 26.23 -14.53 1.64
C ASP A 80 25.82 -13.42 2.60
N VAL A 81 26.45 -13.36 3.78
CA VAL A 81 26.19 -12.30 4.78
C VAL A 81 26.48 -10.91 4.21
N GLN A 82 27.57 -10.71 3.46
CA GLN A 82 27.87 -9.41 2.88
C GLN A 82 26.85 -9.01 1.81
N SER A 83 26.49 -9.93 0.91
CA SER A 83 25.44 -9.71 -0.11
C SER A 83 24.10 -9.30 0.53
N LEU A 84 23.71 -9.97 1.61
CA LEU A 84 22.48 -9.65 2.36
C LEU A 84 22.56 -8.26 3.03
N LYS A 85 23.73 -7.86 3.55
CA LYS A 85 23.95 -6.52 4.11
C LYS A 85 23.84 -5.43 3.05
N ASP A 86 24.44 -5.64 1.88
CA ASP A 86 24.38 -4.70 0.76
C ASP A 86 22.93 -4.56 0.26
N ARG A 87 22.22 -5.69 0.14
CA ARG A 87 20.79 -5.70 -0.22
C ARG A 87 19.94 -4.97 0.82
N ARG A 88 20.22 -5.14 2.12
CA ARG A 88 19.54 -4.41 3.21
C ARG A 88 19.74 -2.90 3.05
N ALA A 89 20.97 -2.45 2.81
CA ALA A 89 21.28 -1.04 2.61
C ALA A 89 20.52 -0.45 1.41
N GLN A 90 20.50 -1.18 0.29
CA GLN A 90 19.74 -0.79 -0.90
C GLN A 90 18.23 -0.65 -0.61
N LEU A 91 17.63 -1.63 0.08
CA LEU A 91 16.21 -1.59 0.45
C LEU A 91 15.87 -0.43 1.39
N MET A 92 16.77 -0.09 2.32
CA MET A 92 16.61 1.06 3.19
C MET A 92 16.62 2.38 2.41
N SER A 93 17.54 2.53 1.45
CA SER A 93 17.55 3.69 0.54
C SER A 93 16.25 3.79 -0.26
N GLN A 94 15.79 2.68 -0.84
CA GLN A 94 14.54 2.66 -1.61
C GLN A 94 13.30 2.98 -0.76
N LEU A 95 13.31 2.60 0.52
CA LEU A 95 12.24 2.97 1.45
C LEU A 95 12.22 4.46 1.72
N GLU A 96 13.38 5.10 1.79
CA GLU A 96 13.46 6.56 1.97
C GLU A 96 12.94 7.27 0.72
N ASP A 97 13.38 6.87 -0.47
CA ASP A 97 12.84 7.38 -1.74
C ASP A 97 11.30 7.22 -1.81
N ALA A 98 10.78 6.07 -1.36
CA ALA A 98 9.35 5.81 -1.33
C ALA A 98 8.60 6.69 -0.31
N LYS A 99 9.23 7.09 0.81
CA LYS A 99 8.64 8.05 1.75
C LYS A 99 8.56 9.44 1.13
N GLU A 100 9.63 9.91 0.51
CA GLU A 100 9.63 11.23 -0.16
C GLU A 100 8.55 11.32 -1.24
N LEU A 101 8.41 10.28 -2.05
CA LEU A 101 7.35 10.17 -3.05
C LEU A 101 5.95 10.19 -2.41
N LYS A 102 5.77 9.49 -1.28
CA LYS A 102 4.51 9.46 -0.52
C LYS A 102 4.17 10.85 0.02
N ASP A 103 5.14 11.58 0.55
CA ASP A 103 4.94 12.93 1.07
C ASP A 103 4.58 13.91 -0.06
N GLY A 104 5.23 13.79 -1.22
CA GLY A 104 4.85 14.54 -2.42
C GLY A 104 3.42 14.23 -2.89
N ILE A 105 2.98 12.97 -2.80
CA ILE A 105 1.59 12.58 -3.08
C ILE A 105 0.63 13.20 -2.07
N TYR A 106 0.97 13.21 -0.77
CA TYR A 106 0.14 13.82 0.28
C TYR A 106 -0.07 15.32 0.02
N VAL A 107 1.00 16.05 -0.33
CA VAL A 107 0.91 17.48 -0.68
C VAL A 107 0.01 17.69 -1.90
N ARG A 108 0.16 16.88 -2.96
CA ARG A 108 -0.71 16.94 -4.14
C ARG A 108 -2.17 16.65 -3.79
N GLY A 109 -2.44 15.70 -2.89
CA GLY A 109 -3.77 15.38 -2.39
C GLY A 109 -4.42 16.55 -1.67
N ALA A 110 -3.67 17.22 -0.79
CA ALA A 110 -4.15 18.41 -0.09
C ALA A 110 -4.46 19.58 -1.03
N GLN A 111 -3.65 19.76 -2.09
CA GLN A 111 -3.93 20.76 -3.13
C GLN A 111 -5.17 20.41 -3.94
N LEU A 112 -5.33 19.14 -4.31
CA LEU A 112 -6.49 18.65 -5.05
C LEU A 112 -7.78 18.81 -4.25
N ALA A 113 -7.76 18.49 -2.96
CA ALA A 113 -8.91 18.61 -2.06
C ALA A 113 -9.49 20.04 -1.99
N LYS A 114 -8.68 21.07 -2.25
CA LYS A 114 -9.13 22.47 -2.30
C LYS A 114 -9.95 22.80 -3.56
N LEU A 115 -9.81 22.02 -4.63
CA LEU A 115 -10.49 22.23 -5.91
C LEU A 115 -11.80 21.43 -6.00
N LEU A 116 -11.88 20.31 -5.28
CA LEU A 116 -13.02 19.39 -5.33
C LEU A 116 -14.37 20.00 -4.92
N PRO A 117 -14.48 20.95 -3.98
CA PRO A 117 -15.77 21.58 -3.65
C PRO A 117 -16.44 22.34 -4.81
N GLN A 118 -15.70 22.64 -5.89
CA GLN A 118 -16.27 23.23 -7.11
C GLN A 118 -16.90 22.17 -8.03
N ILE A 119 -16.67 20.89 -7.75
CA ILE A 119 -17.08 19.74 -8.58
C ILE A 119 -18.06 18.87 -7.80
N PHE A 120 -17.73 18.56 -6.55
CA PHE A 120 -18.46 17.66 -5.67
C PHE A 120 -19.43 18.40 -4.76
N GLY A 121 -20.64 17.84 -4.61
CA GLY A 121 -21.55 18.18 -3.53
C GLY A 121 -21.08 17.60 -2.19
N ALA A 122 -21.86 17.82 -1.14
CA ALA A 122 -21.53 17.34 0.21
C ALA A 122 -21.35 15.82 0.28
N ASP A 123 -22.25 15.06 -0.35
CA ASP A 123 -22.20 13.59 -0.34
C ASP A 123 -20.95 13.06 -1.06
N GLN A 124 -20.63 13.59 -2.24
CA GLN A 124 -19.41 13.18 -2.97
C GLN A 124 -18.13 13.60 -2.23
N MET A 125 -18.16 14.69 -1.47
CA MET A 125 -17.03 15.07 -0.62
C MET A 125 -16.82 14.09 0.54
N ILE A 126 -17.90 13.56 1.13
CA ILE A 126 -17.83 12.51 2.17
C ILE A 126 -17.25 11.22 1.57
N ASP A 127 -17.79 10.79 0.43
CA ASP A 127 -17.32 9.60 -0.29
C ASP A 127 -15.84 9.73 -0.68
N TYR A 128 -15.42 10.91 -1.14
CA TYR A 128 -14.03 11.18 -1.48
C TYR A 128 -13.10 11.07 -0.27
N GLN A 129 -13.47 11.65 0.86
CA GLN A 129 -12.67 11.57 2.08
C GLN A 129 -12.56 10.12 2.57
N TYR A 130 -13.68 9.40 2.59
CA TYR A 130 -13.71 7.98 2.93
C TYR A 130 -12.83 7.17 2.00
N PHE A 131 -12.99 7.35 0.68
CA PHE A 131 -12.24 6.65 -0.35
C PHE A 131 -10.73 6.80 -0.18
N VAL A 132 -10.25 8.03 -0.03
CA VAL A 132 -8.80 8.32 0.09
C VAL A 132 -8.24 7.75 1.38
N GLN A 133 -8.96 7.89 2.51
CA GLN A 133 -8.52 7.38 3.80
C GLN A 133 -8.45 5.84 3.82
N MET A 134 -9.48 5.18 3.29
CA MET A 134 -9.57 3.73 3.29
C MET A 134 -8.63 3.09 2.27
N LYS A 135 -8.33 3.75 1.15
CA LYS A 135 -7.49 3.17 0.09
C LYS A 135 -6.12 2.73 0.58
N SER A 136 -5.39 3.57 1.31
CA SER A 136 -4.09 3.18 1.86
C SER A 136 -4.22 2.25 3.07
N LYS A 137 -5.23 2.49 3.93
CA LYS A 137 -5.46 1.72 5.15
C LYS A 137 -5.71 0.25 4.84
N LEU A 138 -6.64 -0.04 3.94
CA LEU A 138 -7.02 -1.41 3.58
C LEU A 138 -5.86 -2.18 2.93
N LEU A 139 -5.02 -1.51 2.14
CA LEU A 139 -3.83 -2.14 1.56
C LEU A 139 -2.80 -2.52 2.63
N VAL A 140 -2.61 -1.67 3.65
CA VAL A 140 -1.72 -1.97 4.78
C VAL A 140 -2.27 -3.16 5.58
N GLU A 141 -3.56 -3.14 5.92
CA GLU A 141 -4.21 -4.23 6.66
C GLU A 141 -4.13 -5.56 5.89
N ALA A 142 -4.41 -5.57 4.58
CA ALA A 142 -4.25 -6.75 3.74
C ALA A 142 -2.82 -7.31 3.79
N GLN A 143 -1.81 -6.44 3.70
CA GLN A 143 -0.40 -6.85 3.78
C GLN A 143 -0.03 -7.40 5.16
N GLU A 144 -0.57 -6.83 6.24
CA GLU A 144 -0.33 -7.31 7.60
C GLU A 144 -0.91 -8.72 7.80
N ILE A 145 -2.09 -9.01 7.24
CA ILE A 145 -2.67 -10.35 7.27
C ILE A 145 -1.84 -11.31 6.41
N ASP A 146 -1.38 -10.89 5.23
CA ASP A 146 -0.47 -11.69 4.39
C ASP A 146 0.83 -12.04 5.12
N ASP A 147 1.41 -11.08 5.85
CA ASP A 147 2.62 -11.30 6.64
C ASP A 147 2.37 -12.30 7.79
N LYS A 148 1.22 -12.22 8.48
CA LYS A 148 0.82 -13.17 9.53
C LYS A 148 0.59 -14.57 8.97
N ILE A 149 -0.07 -14.68 7.81
CA ILE A 149 -0.31 -15.95 7.11
C ILE A 149 1.05 -16.58 6.74
N ALA A 150 1.91 -15.83 6.06
CA ALA A 150 3.21 -16.33 5.63
C ALA A 150 4.09 -16.76 6.81
N HIS A 151 4.07 -16.01 7.92
CA HIS A 151 4.81 -16.39 9.12
C HIS A 151 4.26 -17.67 9.77
N GLY A 152 2.94 -17.83 9.82
CA GLY A 152 2.31 -19.04 10.35
C GLY A 152 2.56 -20.29 9.49
N GLU A 153 2.65 -20.12 8.16
CA GLU A 153 3.00 -21.20 7.23
C GLU A 153 4.48 -21.61 7.40
N GLU A 154 5.39 -20.64 7.50
CA GLU A 154 6.82 -20.90 7.78
C GLU A 154 7.02 -21.65 9.11
N GLN A 155 6.28 -21.28 10.17
CA GLN A 155 6.34 -21.99 11.45
C GLN A 155 5.80 -23.42 11.36
N LYS A 156 4.72 -23.65 10.60
CA LYS A 156 4.14 -24.98 10.43
C LYS A 156 5.10 -25.90 9.68
N GLU A 157 5.70 -25.43 8.59
CA GLU A 157 6.69 -26.19 7.83
C GLU A 157 7.90 -26.56 8.69
N PHE A 158 8.40 -25.63 9.51
CA PHE A 158 9.50 -25.92 10.44
C PHE A 158 9.15 -27.03 11.44
N LEU A 159 7.93 -27.02 11.99
CA LEU A 159 7.46 -28.05 12.93
C LEU A 159 7.13 -29.40 12.27
N GLU A 160 6.78 -29.41 10.99
CA GLU A 160 6.53 -30.65 10.23
C GLU A 160 7.84 -31.32 9.75
N HIS A 161 8.94 -30.57 9.73
CA HIS A 161 10.27 -31.02 9.32
C HIS A 161 11.29 -31.12 10.46
N SER A 162 10.88 -30.86 11.71
CA SER A 162 11.67 -31.08 12.93
C SER A 162 11.21 -32.33 13.67
#